data_AF-A0A669NYX2-F1
#
_entry.id   AF-A0A669NYX2-F1
#
_cell.length_a   1.000
_cell.length_b   1.000
_cell.length_c   1.000
_cell.angle_alpha   90.00
_cell.angle_beta   90.00
_cell.angle_gamma   90.00
#
_symmetry.space_group_name_H-M   'P 1'
#
loop_
_entity.id
_entity.type
_entity.pdbx_description
1 polymer ?
#
loop_
_entity_poly.entity_id
_entity_poly.type
_entity_poly.pdbx_seq_one_letter_code
_entity_poly.pdbx_strand_id
1 'polypeptide(L)'
;MPLAFLAAWAHQSTDGSLSGVVQKWKEYQLQCLKYLYEAPPIAAEGKFCNRTFDNYACWPDGLPGTYVNVSCPWYLPWANTVLHGQVYRFCTSEGTWLLKENSTLPWRNLTECEASDQGAEIPGTK
;
A
#
# COMPACT_ATOMS: atom_id res chain seq x y z
N MET A 1 -0.49 16.34 -52.92
CA MET A 1 0.47 15.32 -52.42
C MET A 1 0.77 15.65 -50.95
N PRO A 2 1.04 14.65 -50.10
CA PRO A 2 0.43 14.61 -48.78
C PRO A 2 1.10 15.49 -47.72
N LEU A 3 0.27 16.16 -46.91
CA LEU A 3 0.66 16.79 -45.65
C LEU A 3 0.74 15.72 -44.56
N ALA A 4 1.95 15.42 -44.10
CA ALA A 4 2.16 14.56 -42.94
C ALA A 4 1.92 15.36 -41.65
N PHE A 5 0.70 15.28 -41.10
CA PHE A 5 0.42 15.75 -39.74
C PHE A 5 0.65 14.61 -38.75
N LEU A 6 1.69 14.74 -37.94
CA LEU A 6 1.95 13.87 -36.80
C LEU A 6 0.85 14.09 -35.76
N ALA A 7 -0.17 13.24 -35.77
CA ALA A 7 -1.14 13.17 -34.68
C ALA A 7 -0.43 12.61 -33.44
N ALA A 8 0.03 13.52 -32.57
CA ALA A 8 0.65 13.15 -31.32
C ALA A 8 -0.30 12.27 -30.49
N TRP A 9 0.18 11.10 -30.08
CA TRP A 9 -0.54 10.23 -29.15
C TRP A 9 -0.63 10.94 -27.80
N ALA A 10 -1.80 11.52 -27.52
CA ALA A 10 -2.16 11.94 -26.18
C ALA A 10 -2.42 10.69 -25.32
N HIS A 11 -1.38 10.22 -24.64
CA HIS A 11 -1.54 9.28 -23.52
C HIS A 11 -2.29 10.00 -22.39
N GLN A 12 -3.62 9.85 -22.39
CA GLN A 12 -4.44 10.28 -21.26
C GLN A 12 -4.02 9.46 -20.03
N SER A 13 -3.37 10.10 -19.06
CA SER A 13 -2.94 9.44 -17.83
C SER A 13 -4.17 9.02 -17.02
N THR A 14 -4.51 7.73 -17.08
CA THR A 14 -5.63 7.13 -16.33
C THR A 14 -5.36 6.98 -14.83
N ASP A 15 -4.15 7.35 -14.39
CA ASP A 15 -3.62 7.17 -13.03
C ASP A 15 -4.60 7.57 -11.93
N GLY A 16 -5.08 8.82 -11.95
CA GLY A 16 -6.05 9.36 -10.99
C GLY A 16 -7.51 8.91 -11.16
N SER A 17 -7.82 8.09 -12.16
CA SER A 17 -9.18 7.58 -12.39
C SER A 17 -9.45 6.33 -11.54
N LEU A 18 -10.71 6.10 -11.15
CA LEU A 18 -11.10 4.92 -10.37
C LEU A 18 -10.64 3.60 -11.00
N SER A 19 -10.74 3.46 -12.33
CA SER A 19 -10.26 2.26 -13.04
C SER A 19 -8.73 2.13 -13.04
N GLY A 20 -8.00 3.25 -13.14
CA GLY A 20 -6.54 3.27 -13.01
C GLY A 20 -6.08 2.86 -11.61
N VAL A 21 -6.68 3.43 -10.57
CA VAL A 21 -6.39 3.09 -9.16
C VAL A 21 -6.69 1.62 -8.87
N VAL A 22 -7.83 1.10 -9.34
CA VAL A 22 -8.18 -0.33 -9.19
C VAL A 22 -7.20 -1.23 -9.94
N GLN A 23 -6.72 -0.83 -11.12
CA GLN A 23 -5.72 -1.58 -11.88
C GLN A 23 -4.37 -1.63 -11.13
N LYS A 24 -3.88 -0.48 -10.65
CA LYS A 24 -2.67 -0.38 -9.82
C LYS A 24 -2.78 -1.18 -8.52
N TRP A 25 -3.93 -1.17 -7.86
CA TRP A 25 -4.16 -1.95 -6.64
C TRP A 25 -4.06 -3.47 -6.90
N LYS A 26 -4.59 -3.96 -8.03
CA LYS A 26 -4.44 -5.37 -8.43
C LYS A 26 -2.98 -5.74 -8.68
N GLU A 27 -2.23 -4.86 -9.33
CA GLU A 27 -0.80 -5.05 -9.57
C GLU A 27 0.00 -5.07 -8.27
N TYR A 28 -0.28 -4.16 -7.33
CA TYR A 28 0.28 -4.18 -5.97
C TYR A 28 -0.06 -5.48 -5.23
N GLN A 29 -1.33 -5.93 -5.29
CA GLN A 29 -1.77 -7.18 -4.68
C GLN A 29 -1.00 -8.38 -5.24
N LEU A 30 -0.83 -8.47 -6.57
CA LEU A 30 -0.08 -9.56 -7.21
C LEU A 30 1.40 -9.53 -6.83
N GLN A 31 2.03 -8.36 -6.79
CA GLN A 31 3.41 -8.20 -6.31
C GLN A 31 3.55 -8.66 -4.85
N CYS A 32 2.59 -8.28 -4.00
CA CYS A 32 2.57 -8.71 -2.61
C CYS A 32 2.40 -10.23 -2.46
N LEU A 33 1.40 -10.83 -3.10
CA LEU A 33 1.17 -12.28 -3.02
C LEU A 33 2.39 -13.08 -3.51
N LYS A 34 3.07 -12.61 -4.56
CA LYS A 34 4.35 -13.17 -5.01
C LYS A 34 5.43 -13.08 -3.92
N TYR A 35 5.64 -11.89 -3.34
CA TYR A 35 6.60 -11.70 -2.23
C TYR A 35 6.30 -12.60 -1.03
N LEU A 36 5.03 -12.70 -0.62
CA LEU A 36 4.62 -13.52 0.53
C LEU A 36 4.90 -15.02 0.30
N TYR A 37 4.81 -15.50 -0.94
CA TYR A 37 5.10 -16.88 -1.35
C TYR A 37 6.61 -17.15 -1.50
N GLU A 38 7.36 -16.22 -2.10
CA GLU A 38 8.79 -16.40 -2.39
C GLU A 38 9.72 -16.12 -1.22
N ALA A 39 9.31 -15.29 -0.25
CA ALA A 39 10.16 -14.98 0.90
C ALA A 39 10.41 -16.23 1.76
N PRO A 40 11.67 -16.49 2.20
CA PRO A 40 11.99 -17.68 2.99
C PRO A 40 11.24 -17.67 4.33
N PRO A 41 10.96 -18.83 4.95
CA PRO A 41 10.48 -18.89 6.32
C PRO A 41 11.47 -18.15 7.26
N ILE A 42 10.95 -17.47 8.30
CA ILE A 42 11.83 -16.95 9.35
C ILE A 42 12.56 -18.14 9.99
N ALA A 43 13.89 -18.14 9.88
CA ALA A 43 14.76 -19.19 10.43
C ALA A 43 14.97 -19.09 11.95
N ALA A 44 14.34 -18.12 12.61
CA ALA A 44 14.36 -17.99 14.07
C ALA A 44 13.27 -18.88 14.69
N GLU A 45 13.71 -19.90 15.43
CA GLU A 45 12.87 -20.76 16.26
C GLU A 45 12.16 -19.92 17.33
N GLY A 46 10.93 -19.46 17.06
CA GLY A 46 10.24 -18.56 17.96
C GLY A 46 8.84 -18.15 17.51
N LYS A 47 8.20 -17.32 18.32
CA LYS A 47 6.96 -16.62 17.96
C LYS A 47 7.30 -15.56 16.90
N PHE A 48 6.40 -15.32 15.96
CA PHE A 48 6.48 -14.21 15.00
C PHE A 48 5.08 -13.88 14.48
N CYS A 49 4.87 -12.62 14.08
CA CYS A 49 3.61 -12.23 13.46
C CYS A 49 3.63 -12.59 11.97
N ASN A 50 2.70 -13.43 11.53
CA ASN A 50 2.64 -13.88 10.14
C ASN A 50 2.49 -12.71 9.15
N ARG A 51 3.34 -12.73 8.12
CA ARG A 51 3.23 -11.93 6.89
C ARG A 51 1.82 -12.01 6.29
N THR A 52 1.32 -10.90 5.74
CA THR A 52 -0.07 -10.84 5.25
C THR A 52 -0.32 -9.68 4.30
N PHE A 53 -1.26 -9.84 3.37
CA PHE A 53 -1.85 -8.72 2.64
C PHE A 53 -3.21 -8.38 3.26
N ASP A 54 -3.38 -7.15 3.73
CA ASP A 54 -4.60 -6.73 4.45
C ASP A 54 -5.57 -5.91 3.59
N ASN A 55 -5.50 -6.10 2.28
CA ASN A 55 -6.16 -5.31 1.22
C ASN A 55 -5.70 -3.85 1.10
N TYR A 56 -4.73 -3.41 1.90
CA TYR A 56 -4.13 -2.07 1.82
C TYR A 56 -2.60 -2.12 1.65
N ALA A 57 -1.88 -2.79 2.55
CA ALA A 57 -0.43 -2.91 2.52
C ALA A 57 0.04 -4.37 2.58
N CYS A 58 1.22 -4.59 2.01
CA CYS A 58 1.93 -5.86 2.11
C CYS A 58 2.78 -5.90 3.37
N TRP A 59 2.42 -6.74 4.35
CA TRP A 59 3.14 -6.85 5.60
C TRP A 59 4.11 -8.04 5.57
N PRO A 60 5.41 -7.84 5.86
CA PRO A 60 6.35 -8.93 6.10
C PRO A 60 6.05 -9.61 7.44
N ASP A 61 6.80 -10.65 7.77
CA ASP A 61 6.76 -11.23 9.12
C ASP A 61 7.31 -10.24 10.16
N GLY A 62 6.67 -10.19 11.33
CA GLY A 62 7.07 -9.31 12.44
C GLY A 62 7.79 -10.06 13.55
N LEU A 63 8.89 -9.48 14.07
CA LEU A 63 9.54 -9.96 15.27
C LEU A 63 8.71 -9.60 16.53
N PRO A 64 8.58 -10.47 17.53
CA PRO A 64 7.81 -10.17 18.74
C PRO A 64 8.31 -8.94 19.48
N GLY A 65 7.39 -8.08 19.89
CA GLY A 65 7.68 -6.85 20.63
C GLY A 65 8.20 -5.70 19.78
N THR A 66 8.18 -5.80 18.44
CA THR A 66 8.69 -4.75 17.55
C THR A 66 7.59 -4.09 16.71
N TYR A 67 7.85 -2.85 16.29
CA TYR A 67 7.13 -2.25 15.18
C TYR A 67 7.58 -2.87 13.86
N VAL A 68 6.63 -3.04 12.94
CA VAL A 68 6.85 -3.42 11.55
C VAL A 68 6.38 -2.24 10.71
N ASN A 69 7.25 -1.72 9.86
CA ASN A 69 6.94 -0.62 8.95
C ASN A 69 7.10 -1.07 7.49
N VAL A 70 6.25 -0.52 6.62
CA VAL A 70 6.39 -0.63 5.16
C VAL A 70 6.03 0.70 4.52
N SER A 71 6.60 1.03 3.36
CA SER A 71 6.33 2.28 2.65
C SER A 71 4.85 2.42 2.29
N CYS A 72 4.37 3.67 2.17
CA CYS A 72 3.02 3.94 1.66
C CYS A 72 2.73 3.19 0.35
N PRO A 73 1.56 2.55 0.17
CA PRO A 73 1.27 1.79 -1.04
C PRO A 73 1.30 2.65 -2.31
N TRP A 74 2.09 2.23 -3.30
CA TRP A 74 2.32 3.00 -4.52
C TRP A 74 1.10 3.14 -5.45
N TYR A 75 0.04 2.36 -5.21
CA TYR A 75 -1.23 2.46 -5.96
C TYR A 75 -2.09 3.67 -5.55
N LEU A 76 -1.78 4.33 -4.43
CA LEU A 76 -2.55 5.49 -3.95
C LEU A 76 -2.48 6.64 -4.98
N PRO A 77 -3.59 7.37 -5.24
CA PRO A 77 -3.59 8.50 -6.18
C PRO A 77 -2.57 9.60 -5.81
N TRP A 78 -2.32 9.75 -4.51
CA TRP A 78 -1.37 10.71 -3.94
C TRP A 78 -0.04 10.06 -3.50
N ALA A 79 0.31 8.85 -3.97
CA ALA A 79 1.55 8.18 -3.57
C ALA A 79 2.81 9.07 -3.72
N ASN A 80 2.82 9.97 -4.71
CA ASN A 80 3.88 10.95 -4.96
C ASN A 80 4.06 12.00 -3.85
N THR A 81 3.04 12.32 -3.05
CA THR A 81 3.16 13.26 -1.92
C THR A 81 3.62 12.57 -0.63
N VAL A 82 3.53 11.24 -0.57
CA VAL A 82 3.83 10.41 0.61
C VAL A 82 4.97 9.41 0.36
N LEU A 83 5.85 9.68 -0.61
CA LEU A 83 6.94 8.77 -1.04
C LEU A 83 7.88 8.30 0.08
N HIS A 84 8.04 9.12 1.12
CA HIS A 84 8.88 8.82 2.28
C HIS A 84 8.08 8.37 3.51
N GLY A 85 6.75 8.37 3.43
CA GLY A 85 5.88 7.96 4.52
C GLY A 85 5.82 6.44 4.68
N GLN A 86 5.53 6.01 5.89
CA GLN A 86 5.40 4.61 6.25
C GLN A 86 4.06 4.31 6.92
N VAL A 87 3.58 3.08 6.73
CA VAL A 87 2.51 2.51 7.55
C VAL A 87 3.08 1.53 8.55
N TYR A 88 2.53 1.55 9.76
CA TYR A 88 3.04 0.78 10.89
C TYR A 88 2.03 -0.23 11.42
N ARG A 89 2.53 -1.41 11.78
CA ARG A 89 1.89 -2.37 12.69
C ARG A 89 2.79 -2.61 13.89
N PHE A 90 2.23 -3.14 14.96
CA PHE A 90 3.00 -3.65 16.08
C PHE A 90 2.81 -5.16 16.20
N CYS A 91 3.90 -5.90 16.34
CA CYS A 91 3.89 -7.32 16.65
C CYS A 91 4.06 -7.51 18.16
N THR A 92 3.10 -8.17 18.82
CA THR A 92 3.16 -8.38 20.28
C THR A 92 4.24 -9.40 20.66
N SER A 93 4.59 -9.48 21.96
CA SER A 93 5.46 -10.53 22.51
C SER A 93 4.92 -11.95 22.24
N GLU A 94 3.62 -12.08 22.00
CA GLU A 94 2.94 -13.34 21.72
C GLU A 94 2.99 -13.76 20.26
N GLY A 95 3.64 -12.99 19.38
CA GLY A 95 3.67 -13.27 17.94
C GLY A 95 2.31 -13.03 17.25
N THR A 96 1.44 -12.22 17.85
CA THR A 96 0.18 -11.81 17.25
C THR A 96 0.22 -10.33 16.90
N TRP A 97 -0.41 -9.95 15.78
CA TRP A 97 -0.57 -8.54 15.43
C TRP A 97 -1.40 -7.85 16.50
N LEU A 98 -0.94 -6.68 16.98
CA LEU A 98 -1.71 -5.84 17.89
C LEU A 98 -3.10 -5.56 17.31
N LEU A 99 -4.14 -5.69 18.12
CA LEU A 99 -5.52 -5.42 17.72
C LEU A 99 -5.92 -3.99 18.11
N LYS A 100 -6.92 -3.43 17.42
CA LYS A 100 -7.58 -2.20 17.89
C LYS A 100 -8.41 -2.48 19.14
N GLU A 101 -8.51 -1.50 20.02
CA GLU A 101 -9.38 -1.57 21.20
C GLU A 101 -10.81 -1.97 20.82
N ASN A 102 -11.40 -2.90 21.57
CA ASN A 102 -12.74 -3.43 21.35
C ASN A 102 -12.99 -4.00 19.93
N SER A 103 -11.95 -4.49 19.24
CA SER A 103 -12.05 -5.03 17.89
C SER A 103 -11.18 -6.27 17.67
N THR A 104 -11.56 -7.09 16.69
CA THR A 104 -10.74 -8.20 16.16
C THR A 104 -9.83 -7.78 15.01
N LEU A 105 -9.91 -6.51 14.57
CA LEU A 105 -9.09 -6.00 13.47
C LEU A 105 -7.69 -5.58 13.96
N PRO A 106 -6.61 -5.94 13.23
CA PRO A 106 -5.28 -5.44 13.51
C PRO A 106 -5.23 -3.91 13.55
N TRP A 107 -4.56 -3.38 14.57
CA TRP A 107 -4.16 -1.99 14.66
C TRP A 107 -3.16 -1.65 13.56
N ARG A 108 -3.29 -0.44 13.02
CA ARG A 108 -2.39 0.14 12.02
C ARG A 108 -2.28 1.64 12.28
N ASN A 109 -1.08 2.19 12.13
CA ASN A 109 -0.91 3.63 11.93
C ASN A 109 -0.75 3.91 10.43
N LEU A 110 -1.52 4.87 9.92
CA LEU A 110 -1.54 5.29 8.52
C LEU A 110 -1.23 6.79 8.34
N THR A 111 -0.94 7.53 9.42
CA THR A 111 -0.88 9.02 9.42
C THR A 111 0.10 9.62 8.41
N GLU A 112 1.17 8.91 8.06
CA GLU A 112 2.16 9.39 7.08
C GLU A 112 1.74 9.15 5.61
N CYS A 113 0.66 8.39 5.39
CA CYS A 113 0.14 8.00 4.08
C CYS A 113 -1.26 8.57 3.78
N GLU A 114 -1.79 9.40 4.68
CA GLU A 114 -3.04 10.13 4.47
C GLU A 114 -2.85 11.21 3.39
N ALA A 115 -3.91 11.51 2.65
CA ALA A 115 -3.88 12.60 1.68
C ALA A 115 -3.78 13.93 2.42
N SER A 116 -2.81 14.77 2.05
CA SER A 116 -2.82 16.16 2.50
C SER A 116 -4.00 16.90 1.87
N ASP A 117 -4.75 17.67 2.68
CA ASP A 117 -5.93 18.45 2.25
C ASP A 117 -5.65 19.44 1.09
N GLN A 118 -4.36 19.67 0.79
CA GLN A 118 -3.86 20.56 -0.26
C GLN A 118 -3.86 19.92 -1.66
N GLY A 119 -4.25 18.65 -1.80
CA GLY A 119 -4.26 17.90 -3.08
C GLY A 119 -5.62 17.48 -3.61
N ALA A 120 -6.71 17.70 -2.86
CA ALA A 120 -8.05 17.21 -3.21
C ALA A 120 -8.93 18.26 -3.92
N GLU A 121 -8.40 18.90 -4.97
CA GLU A 121 -9.26 19.65 -5.91
C GLU A 121 -10.04 18.64 -6.76
N ILE A 122 -11.21 18.22 -6.27
CA ILE A 122 -12.16 17.37 -7.01
C ILE A 122 -12.81 18.23 -8.11
N PRO A 123 -12.49 18.03 -9.40
CA PRO A 123 -13.08 18.83 -10.46
C PRO A 123 -14.41 18.20 -10.86
N GLY A 124 -15.54 18.71 -10.34
CA GLY A 124 -16.85 18.25 -10.79
C GLY A 124 -18.04 18.32 -9.83
N THR A 125 -18.17 19.37 -9.02
CA THR A 125 -19.44 19.63 -8.31
C THR A 125 -19.97 21.02 -8.64
N LYS A 126 -20.57 21.16 -9.82
CA LYS A 126 -21.52 22.23 -10.17
C LYS A 126 -22.52 21.74 -11.21
#